data_AF-A0A356C085-F1
#
_entry.id   AF-A0A356C085-F1
#
_cell.length_a   1.000
_cell.length_b   1.000
_cell.length_c   1.000
_cell.angle_alpha   90.00
_cell.angle_beta   90.00
_cell.angle_gamma   90.00
#
_symmetry.space_group_name_H-M   'P 1'
#
loop_
_entity.id
_entity.type
_entity.pdbx_description
1 polymer ?
#
loop_
_entity_poly.entity_id
_entity_poly.type
_entity_poly.pdbx_seq_one_letter_code
_entity_poly.pdbx_strand_id
1 'polypeptide(L)' 'MLTQCKKPPASDYFNSFIDLSECDVLEIQFALAIAPSTGLRNRLVHEYEEIDGKVVYESIDVMIDMYNQYMVKVNDVLNR' A
#
# COMPACT_ATOMS: atom_id res chain seq x y z
N MET A 1 -4.55 6.78 -12.20
CA MET A 1 -5.65 6.07 -11.53
C MET A 1 -6.62 7.01 -10.83
N LEU A 2 -6.30 7.66 -9.70
CA LEU A 2 -7.30 8.49 -8.97
C LEU A 2 -7.91 9.61 -9.82
N THR A 3 -7.10 10.30 -10.64
CA THR A 3 -7.60 11.30 -11.61
C THR A 3 -8.53 10.69 -12.67
N GLN A 4 -8.29 9.45 -13.09
CA GLN A 4 -9.18 8.72 -14.03
C GLN A 4 -10.52 8.38 -13.35
N CYS A 5 -10.53 8.15 -12.02
CA CYS A 5 -11.74 8.02 -11.22
C CYS A 5 -12.40 9.36 -10.83
N LYS A 6 -11.90 10.50 -11.34
CA LYS A 6 -12.34 11.86 -10.94
C LYS A 6 -12.21 12.14 -9.44
N LYS A 7 -11.29 11.45 -8.76
CA LYS A 7 -10.96 11.70 -7.35
C LYS A 7 -9.83 12.71 -7.20
N PRO A 8 -9.83 13.51 -6.11
CA PRO A 8 -8.67 14.32 -5.76
C PRO A 8 -7.46 13.41 -5.43
N PRO A 9 -6.24 13.96 -5.37
CA PRO A 9 -5.10 13.25 -4.81
C PRO A 9 -5.40 12.76 -3.39
N ALA A 10 -4.92 11.57 -3.06
CA ALA A 10 -5.04 11.03 -1.71
C ALA A 10 -4.40 11.96 -0.68
N SER A 11 -5.00 12.05 0.50
CA SER A 11 -4.52 12.92 1.60
C SER A 11 -3.17 12.48 2.14
N ASP A 12 -2.87 11.19 2.09
CA ASP A 12 -1.58 10.60 2.47
C ASP A 12 -1.38 9.23 1.79
N TYR A 13 -0.22 8.61 2.02
CA TYR A 13 0.11 7.31 1.43
C TYR A 13 -0.81 6.18 1.92
N PHE A 14 -1.29 6.22 3.16
CA PHE A 14 -2.18 5.19 3.69
C PHE A 14 -3.52 5.26 2.95
N ASN A 15 -4.11 6.45 2.91
CA ASN A 15 -5.39 6.73 2.25
C ASN A 15 -5.33 6.46 0.75
N SER A 16 -4.15 6.55 0.12
CA SER A 16 -4.01 6.23 -1.30
C SER A 16 -4.43 4.80 -1.66
N PHE A 17 -4.23 3.82 -0.77
CA PHE A 17 -4.70 2.44 -1.00
C PHE A 17 -6.21 2.31 -0.83
N ILE A 18 -6.80 3.05 0.12
CA ILE A 18 -8.24 3.07 0.35
C ILE A 18 -8.95 3.73 -0.83
N ASP A 19 -8.39 4.85 -1.32
CA ASP A 19 -8.89 5.54 -2.49
C ASP A 19 -8.87 4.68 -3.75
N LEU A 20 -7.84 3.84 -3.91
CA LEU A 20 -7.78 2.85 -4.99
C LEU A 20 -8.84 1.76 -4.85
N SER A 21 -9.24 1.40 -3.63
CA SER A 21 -10.34 0.46 -3.43
C SER A 21 -11.68 1.06 -3.84
N GLU A 22 -11.93 2.32 -3.51
CA GLU A 22 -13.12 3.06 -3.96
C GLU A 22 -13.15 3.29 -5.48
N CYS A 23 -12.02 3.11 -6.16
CA CYS A 23 -11.90 3.10 -7.62
C CYS A 23 -12.07 1.69 -8.25
N ASP A 24 -12.45 0.68 -7.47
CA ASP A 24 -12.50 -0.73 -7.88
C ASP A 24 -11.16 -1.29 -8.40
N VAL A 25 -10.03 -0.66 -8.03
CA VAL A 25 -8.69 -1.16 -8.38
C VAL A 25 -8.23 -2.23 -7.40
N LEU A 26 -8.54 -2.04 -6.13
CA LEU A 26 -8.20 -2.96 -5.05
C LEU A 26 -9.45 -3.43 -4.31
N GLU A 27 -9.47 -4.68 -3.90
CA GLU A 27 -10.43 -5.13 -2.90
C GLU A 27 -10.16 -4.43 -1.56
N ILE A 28 -11.22 -3.98 -0.88
CA ILE A 28 -11.08 -3.21 0.36
C ILE A 28 -10.30 -3.94 1.45
N GLN A 29 -10.45 -5.27 1.54
CA GLN A 29 -9.70 -6.08 2.50
C GLN A 29 -8.19 -6.06 2.21
N PHE A 30 -7.81 -6.10 0.94
CA PHE A 30 -6.43 -6.00 0.53
C PHE A 30 -5.88 -4.58 0.72
N ALA A 31 -6.66 -3.55 0.39
CA ALA A 31 -6.29 -2.16 0.62
C ALA A 31 -6.02 -1.87 2.10
N LEU A 32 -6.86 -2.38 3.00
CA LEU A 32 -6.67 -2.27 4.45
C LEU A 32 -5.46 -3.05 4.96
N ALA A 33 -5.11 -4.18 4.32
CA ALA A 33 -3.96 -4.98 4.69
C ALA A 33 -2.62 -4.34 4.24
N ILE A 34 -2.58 -3.75 3.05
CA ILE A 34 -1.35 -3.15 2.51
C ILE A 34 -1.12 -1.72 3.01
N ALA A 35 -2.16 -0.94 3.34
CA ALA A 35 -2.02 0.45 3.76
C ALA A 35 -1.06 0.69 4.95
N PRO A 36 -1.04 -0.16 6.01
CA PRO A 36 -0.08 -0.06 7.11
C PRO A 36 1.40 -0.15 6.69
N SER A 37 1.72 -0.72 5.52
CA SER A 37 3.10 -0.78 4.99
C SER A 37 3.75 0.60 4.83
N THR A 38 2.94 1.62 4.60
CA THR A 38 3.38 3.01 4.49
C THR A 38 3.99 3.53 5.80
N GLY A 39 3.47 3.05 6.95
CA GLY A 39 4.00 3.33 8.28
C GLY A 39 5.35 2.67 8.50
N LEU A 40 5.53 1.43 8.06
CA LEU A 40 6.83 0.74 8.13
C LEU A 40 7.90 1.50 7.32
N ARG A 41 7.56 1.90 6.09
CA ARG A 41 8.44 2.72 5.24
C ARG A 41 8.84 4.03 5.94
N ASN A 42 7.90 4.70 6.61
CA ASN A 42 8.19 5.94 7.33
C ASN A 42 9.09 5.70 8.55
N ARG A 43 8.87 4.62 9.32
CA ARG A 43 9.73 4.26 10.45
C ARG A 43 11.16 3.96 10.02
N LEU A 44 11.33 3.18 8.94
CA LEU A 44 12.65 2.87 8.37
C LEU A 44 13.42 4.11 7.90
N VAL A 45 12.72 5.11 7.36
CA VAL A 45 13.33 6.36 6.86
C VAL A 45 13.63 7.34 7.99
N HIS A 46 12.78 7.40 9.01
CA HIS A 46 12.86 8.44 10.02
C HIS A 46 13.70 8.09 11.26
N GLU A 47 14.20 6.87 11.44
CA GLU A 47 15.22 6.44 12.46
C GLU A 47 15.03 6.89 13.95
N TYR A 48 13.96 7.60 14.31
CA TYR A 48 13.82 8.21 15.65
C TYR A 48 13.19 7.28 16.71
N GLU A 49 12.58 6.16 16.33
CA GLU A 49 12.13 5.11 17.25
C GLU A 49 13.05 3.90 17.09
N GLU A 50 13.51 3.28 18.19
CA GLU A 50 14.21 1.99 18.12
C GLU A 50 13.31 1.00 17.36
N ILE A 51 13.70 0.70 16.12
CA ILE A 51 12.98 -0.25 15.29
C ILE A 51 13.35 -1.65 15.76
N ASP A 52 12.36 -2.45 16.11
CA ASP A 52 12.58 -3.87 16.37
C ASP A 52 12.94 -4.57 15.05
N GLY A 53 14.23 -4.85 14.87
CA GLY A 53 14.76 -5.51 13.68
C GLY A 53 14.17 -6.91 13.43
N LYS A 54 13.66 -7.59 14.48
CA LYS A 54 12.99 -8.87 14.33
C LYS A 54 11.63 -8.70 13.65
N VAL A 55 10.85 -7.71 14.09
CA VAL A 55 9.56 -7.37 13.47
C VAL A 55 9.75 -6.94 12.02
N VAL A 56 10.81 -6.18 11.73
CA VAL A 56 11.16 -5.81 10.35
C VAL A 56 11.44 -7.07 9.54
N TYR A 57 12.34 -7.93 10.00
CA TYR A 57 12.72 -9.15 9.29
C TYR A 57 11.52 -10.05 8.98
N GLU A 58 10.66 -10.30 9.99
CA GLU A 58 9.45 -11.12 9.85
C GLU A 58 8.44 -10.50 8.87
N SER A 59 8.46 -9.17 8.68
CA SER A 59 7.56 -8.48 7.74
C SER A 59 8.04 -8.49 6.29
N ILE A 60 9.31 -8.79 6.00
CA ILE A 60 9.89 -8.67 4.66
C ILE A 60 9.16 -9.56 3.65
N ASP A 61 9.02 -10.85 3.94
CA ASP A 61 8.39 -11.80 3.02
C ASP A 61 6.93 -11.44 2.77
N VAL A 62 6.22 -11.03 3.82
CA VAL A 62 4.82 -10.56 3.75
C VAL A 62 4.71 -9.31 2.86
N MET A 63 5.64 -8.36 3.01
CA MET A 63 5.67 -7.15 2.17
C MET A 63 5.93 -7.47 0.71
N ILE A 64 6.90 -8.33 0.42
CA ILE A 64 7.22 -8.74 -0.96
C ILE A 64 5.98 -9.34 -1.63
N ASP A 65 5.30 -10.27 -0.94
CA ASP A 65 4.09 -10.88 -1.45
C ASP A 65 2.96 -9.86 -1.69
N MET A 66 2.70 -8.98 -0.72
CA MET A 66 1.69 -7.92 -0.87
C MET A 66 1.99 -6.99 -2.04
N TYR A 67 3.24 -6.56 -2.22
CA TYR A 67 3.58 -5.68 -3.35
C TYR A 67 3.52 -6.40 -4.70
N ASN A 68 3.85 -7.70 -4.76
CA ASN A 68 3.64 -8.51 -5.97
C ASN A 68 2.15 -8.55 -6.33
N GLN A 69 1.27 -8.85 -5.36
CA GLN A 69 -0.17 -8.85 -5.56
C GLN A 69 -0.69 -7.48 -5.99
N TYR A 70 -0.23 -6.40 -5.36
CA TYR A 70 -0.58 -5.03 -5.73
C TYR A 70 -0.24 -4.72 -7.19
N MET A 71 0.97 -5.10 -7.63
CA MET A 71 1.41 -4.88 -9.01
C MET A 71 0.54 -5.63 -10.02
N VAL A 72 0.16 -6.88 -9.72
CA VAL A 72 -0.77 -7.64 -10.56
C VAL A 72 -2.13 -6.93 -10.66
N LYS A 73 -2.74 -6.57 -9.52
CA LYS A 73 -4.06 -5.89 -9.50
C LYS A 73 -4.05 -4.57 -10.25
N VAL A 74 -3.01 -3.76 -10.08
CA VAL A 74 -2.81 -2.51 -10.82
C VAL A 74 -2.66 -2.77 -12.32
N ASN A 75 -1.86 -3.76 -12.70
CA ASN A 75 -1.61 -4.09 -14.09
C ASN A 75 -2.87 -4.64 -14.80
N ASP A 76 -3.70 -5.41 -14.10
CA ASP A 76 -4.98 -5.91 -14.61
C ASP A 76 -5.94 -4.77 -14.96
N VAL A 77 -5.93 -3.68 -14.19
CA VAL A 77 -6.74 -2.48 -14.48
C VAL A 77 -6.16 -1.68 -15.64
N LEU A 78 -4.84 -1.59 -15.77
CA LEU A 78 -4.18 -0.80 -16.82
C LEU A 78 -4.24 -1.47 -18.21
N ASN A 79 -4.32 -2.80 -18.27
CA ASN A 79 -4.40 -3.55 -19.53
C ASN A 79 -5.83 -3.94 -19.93
N ARG A 80 -6.84 -3.42 -19.22
CA ARG A 80 -8.24 -3.44 -19.66
C ARG A 80 -8.52 -2.28 -20.60
#